data_AF-A0A961QV58-F1
#
_entry.id   AF-A0A961QV58-F1
#
_cell.length_a   1.000
_cell.length_b   1.000
_cell.length_c   1.000
_cell.angle_alpha   90.00
_cell.angle_beta   90.00
_cell.angle_gamma   90.00
#
_symmetry.space_group_name_H-M   'P 1'
#
loop_
_entity.id
_entity.type
_entity.pdbx_description
1 polymer ?
#
loop_
_entity_poly.entity_id
_entity_poly.type
_entity_poly.pdbx_seq_one_letter_code
_entity_poly.pdbx_strand_id
1 'polypeptide(L)'
;MEILIVVIGATAIGVVIGGILARVFAPRVPMILALGLLVLAAILLLMGRQAQGWDGIGYAIGALFVATPVAAGCGLVGLVAWYFPRRGQR
;
A
#
# COMPACT_ATOMS: atom_id res chain seq x y z
N MET A 1 -14.47 -12.57 -10.21
CA MET A 1 -14.40 -12.64 -8.72
C MET A 1 -12.95 -12.74 -8.24
N GLU A 2 -12.09 -13.51 -8.90
CA GLU A 2 -10.70 -13.76 -8.49
C GLU A 2 -9.85 -12.48 -8.34
N ILE A 3 -9.94 -11.54 -9.30
CA ILE A 3 -9.21 -10.25 -9.23
C ILE A 3 -9.62 -9.45 -7.99
N LEU A 4 -10.91 -9.45 -7.64
CA LEU A 4 -11.42 -8.74 -6.48
C LEU A 4 -10.85 -9.33 -5.18
N ILE A 5 -10.70 -10.66 -5.11
CA ILE A 5 -10.10 -11.37 -3.98
C ILE A 5 -8.64 -10.96 -3.80
N VAL A 6 -7.88 -10.89 -4.90
CA VAL A 6 -6.46 -10.46 -4.87
C VAL A 6 -6.34 -9.03 -4.35
N VAL A 7 -7.14 -8.11 -4.87
CA VAL A 7 -7.11 -6.69 -4.45
C VAL A 7 -7.52 -6.53 -2.98
N ILE A 8 -8.58 -7.22 -2.55
CA ILE A 8 -9.04 -7.18 -1.15
C ILE A 8 -7.98 -7.79 -0.24
N GLY A 9 -7.38 -8.92 -0.62
CA GLY A 9 -6.30 -9.56 0.13
C GLY A 9 -5.09 -8.64 0.28
N ALA A 10 -4.64 -8.03 -0.81
CA ALA A 10 -3.54 -7.05 -0.81
C ALA A 10 -3.87 -5.83 0.07
N THR A 11 -5.10 -5.31 0.00
CA THR A 11 -5.55 -4.21 0.85
C THR A 11 -5.55 -4.61 2.32
N ALA A 12 -6.06 -5.80 2.65
CA ALA A 12 -6.09 -6.31 4.01
C ALA A 12 -4.67 -6.48 4.60
N ILE A 13 -3.72 -6.97 3.79
CA ILE A 13 -2.30 -7.03 4.17
C ILE A 13 -1.78 -5.62 4.47
N GLY A 14 -2.07 -4.64 3.61
CA GLY A 14 -1.73 -3.23 3.84
C GLY A 14 -2.30 -2.67 5.15
N VAL A 15 -3.56 -2.97 5.45
CA VAL A 15 -4.23 -2.57 6.70
C VAL A 15 -3.56 -3.21 7.92
N VAL A 16 -3.24 -4.51 7.87
CA VAL A 16 -2.57 -5.22 8.97
C VAL A 16 -1.19 -4.64 9.23
N ILE A 17 -0.36 -4.50 8.19
CA ILE A 17 0.98 -3.92 8.31
C ILE A 17 0.89 -2.48 8.82
N GLY A 18 0.02 -1.67 8.23
CA GLY A 18 -0.19 -0.29 8.65
C GLY A 18 -0.64 -0.17 10.11
N GLY A 19 -1.50 -1.08 10.56
CA GLY A 19 -1.97 -1.15 11.94
C GLY A 19 -0.88 -1.55 12.93
N ILE A 20 0.00 -2.49 12.56
CA ILE A 20 1.17 -2.86 13.36
C ILE A 20 2.12 -1.67 13.47
N LEU A 21 2.48 -1.04 12.35
CA LEU A 21 3.41 0.08 12.33
C LEU A 21 2.89 1.31 13.09
N ALA A 22 1.59 1.62 12.93
CA ALA A 22 0.94 2.71 13.66
C ALA A 22 0.98 2.49 15.18
N ARG A 23 0.89 1.24 15.63
CA ARG A 23 0.90 0.86 17.06
C ARG A 23 2.29 0.80 17.66
N VAL A 24 3.28 0.30 16.92
CA VAL A 24 4.64 0.06 17.44
C VAL A 24 5.49 1.33 17.39
N PHE A 25 5.38 2.13 16.33
CA PHE A 25 6.27 3.27 16.10
C PHE A 25 5.55 4.60 16.25
N ALA A 26 4.85 5.05 15.20
CA ALA A 26 4.11 6.30 15.18
C ALA A 26 3.14 6.29 14.00
N PRO A 27 2.06 7.10 14.02
CA PRO A 27 1.10 7.19 12.91
C PRO A 27 1.72 7.62 11.57
N ARG A 28 2.86 8.32 11.60
CA ARG A 28 3.57 8.80 10.41
C ARG A 28 4.28 7.68 9.65
N VAL A 29 4.75 6.64 10.34
CA VAL A 29 5.51 5.52 9.74
C VAL A 29 4.71 4.76 8.68
N PRO A 30 3.45 4.32 8.93
CA PRO A 30 2.66 3.67 7.89
C PRO A 30 2.34 4.59 6.70
N MET A 31 2.22 5.91 6.90
CA MET A 31 2.05 6.84 5.78
C MET A 31 3.30 6.94 4.91
N ILE A 32 4.49 6.97 5.52
CA ILE A 32 5.75 6.96 4.78
C ILE A 32 5.88 5.65 3.99
N LEU A 33 5.53 4.52 4.60
CA LEU A 33 5.51 3.23 3.91
C LEU A 33 4.53 3.23 2.73
N ALA A 34 3.30 3.73 2.94
CA ALA A 34 2.30 3.84 1.88
C ALA A 34 2.78 4.72 0.73
N LEU A 35 3.41 5.86 1.03
CA LEU A 35 4.02 6.73 0.03
C LEU A 35 5.13 6.00 -0.74
N GLY A 36 6.02 5.29 -0.05
CA GLY A 36 7.08 4.49 -0.67
C GLY A 36 6.53 3.41 -1.60
N LEU A 37 5.44 2.75 -1.20
CA LEU A 37 4.75 1.75 -2.04
C LEU A 37 4.07 2.37 -3.26
N LEU A 38 3.52 3.59 -3.15
CA LEU A 38 2.99 4.32 -4.31
C LEU A 38 4.10 4.74 -5.28
N VAL A 39 5.24 5.18 -4.76
CA VAL A 39 6.42 5.48 -5.58
C VAL A 39 6.90 4.22 -6.30
N LEU A 40 6.97 3.09 -5.60
CA LEU A 40 7.30 1.80 -6.22
C LEU A 40 6.29 1.42 -7.30
N ALA A 41 4.99 1.57 -7.05
CA ALA A 41 3.95 1.32 -8.05
C ALA A 41 4.13 2.19 -9.30
N ALA A 42 4.45 3.47 -9.13
CA ALA A 42 4.74 4.38 -10.23
C ALA A 42 5.99 3.95 -11.01
N ILE A 43 7.06 3.54 -10.34
CA ILE A 43 8.27 3.02 -10.99
C ILE A 43 7.96 1.76 -11.79
N LEU A 44 7.20 0.82 -11.22
CA LEU A 44 6.78 -0.40 -11.91
C LEU A 44 5.94 -0.08 -13.14
N LEU A 45 5.02 0.89 -13.08
CA LEU A 45 4.26 1.33 -14.25
C LEU A 45 5.15 1.98 -15.31
N LEU A 46 6.15 2.77 -14.91
CA LEU A 46 7.12 3.36 -15.84
C LEU A 46 7.98 2.30 -16.52
N MET A 47 8.47 1.31 -15.77
CA MET A 47 9.23 0.17 -16.32
C MET A 47 8.33 -0.68 -17.22
N GLY A 48 7.10 -0.94 -16.81
CA GLY A 48 6.10 -1.67 -17.59
C GLY A 48 5.76 -0.97 -18.90
N ARG A 49 5.79 0.36 -18.94
CA ARG A 49 5.61 1.13 -20.17
C ARG A 49 6.78 0.97 -21.16
N GLN A 50 7.99 0.72 -20.66
CA GLN A 50 9.19 0.54 -21.48
C GLN A 50 9.38 -0.92 -21.91
N ALA A 51 8.86 -1.87 -21.12
CA ALA A 51 8.90 -3.28 -21.42
C ALA A 51 7.83 -3.67 -22.47
N GLN A 52 8.18 -4.57 -23.39
CA GLN A 52 7.24 -5.16 -24.34
C GLN A 52 6.94 -6.62 -23.96
N GLY A 53 5.72 -7.08 -24.27
CA GLY A 53 5.31 -8.46 -24.01
C GLY A 53 4.93 -8.73 -22.55
N TRP A 54 5.25 -9.94 -22.07
CA TRP A 54 4.81 -10.46 -20.78
C TRP A 54 5.37 -9.68 -19.57
N ASP A 55 6.57 -9.13 -19.69
CA ASP A 55 7.21 -8.38 -18.61
C ASP A 55 6.44 -7.10 -18.28
N GLY A 56 5.97 -6.37 -19.30
CA GLY A 56 5.17 -5.16 -19.12
C GLY A 56 3.86 -5.43 -18.38
N ILE A 57 3.22 -6.56 -18.70
CA ILE A 57 2.00 -7.02 -18.03
C ILE A 57 2.30 -7.37 -16.57
N GLY A 58 3.40 -8.08 -16.30
CA GLY A 58 3.83 -8.42 -14.94
C GLY A 58 4.03 -7.19 -14.06
N TYR A 59 4.71 -6.16 -14.58
CA TYR A 59 4.93 -4.90 -13.87
C TYR A 59 3.61 -4.15 -13.60
N ALA A 60 2.71 -4.09 -14.59
CA ALA A 60 1.41 -3.45 -14.42
C ALA A 60 0.54 -4.18 -13.39
N ILE A 61 0.56 -5.52 -13.40
CA ILE A 61 -0.18 -6.34 -12.43
C ILE A 61 0.36 -6.11 -11.02
N GLY A 62 1.68 -6.17 -10.83
CA GLY A 62 2.31 -5.94 -9.54
C GLY A 62 2.01 -4.53 -9.00
N ALA A 63 2.03 -3.51 -9.86
CA ALA A 63 1.70 -2.15 -9.48
C ALA A 63 0.23 -1.96 -9.08
N LEU A 64 -0.70 -2.44 -9.92
CA LEU A 64 -2.12 -2.15 -9.78
C LEU A 64 -2.84 -3.07 -8.80
N PHE A 65 -2.48 -4.36 -8.77
CA PHE A 65 -3.19 -5.35 -7.95
C PHE A 65 -2.51 -5.66 -6.62
N VAL A 66 -1.25 -5.24 -6.43
CA VAL A 66 -0.49 -5.51 -5.20
C VAL A 66 0.00 -4.23 -4.53
N ALA A 67 0.88 -3.46 -5.18
CA ALA A 67 1.49 -2.30 -4.54
C ALA A 67 0.47 -1.20 -4.19
N THR A 68 -0.41 -0.84 -5.14
CA THR A 68 -1.44 0.20 -4.93
C THR A 68 -2.44 -0.16 -3.82
N PRO A 69 -3.04 -1.38 -3.79
CA PRO A 69 -3.98 -1.75 -2.74
C PRO A 69 -3.33 -1.86 -1.36
N VAL A 70 -2.10 -2.40 -1.27
CA VAL A 70 -1.33 -2.44 -0.01
C VAL A 70 -1.05 -1.02 0.48
N ALA A 71 -0.63 -0.13 -0.42
CA ALA A 71 -0.38 1.27 -0.09
C ALA A 71 -1.66 1.96 0.41
N ALA A 72 -2.80 1.74 -0.26
CA ALA A 72 -4.08 2.28 0.16
C ALA A 72 -4.48 1.81 1.56
N GLY A 73 -4.38 0.50 1.85
CA GLY A 73 -4.66 -0.06 3.15
C GLY A 73 -3.76 0.51 4.26
N CYS A 74 -2.45 0.56 4.01
CA CYS A 74 -1.47 1.06 4.96
C CYS A 74 -1.64 2.58 5.22
N GLY A 75 -1.84 3.35 4.16
CA GLY A 75 -2.03 4.80 4.22
C GLY A 75 -3.32 5.18 4.94
N LEU A 76 -4.41 4.45 4.70
CA LEU A 76 -5.69 4.67 5.38
C LEU A 76 -5.57 4.43 6.89
N VAL A 77 -4.88 3.37 7.30
CA VAL A 77 -4.64 3.11 8.74
C VAL A 77 -3.75 4.19 9.36
N GLY A 78 -2.70 4.62 8.66
CA GLY A 78 -1.86 5.73 9.10
C GLY A 78 -2.66 7.02 9.30
N LEU A 79 -3.49 7.38 8.33
CA LEU A 79 -4.38 8.55 8.39
C LEU A 79 -5.35 8.45 9.58
N VAL A 80 -6.03 7.31 9.74
CA VAL A 80 -6.96 7.10 10.86
C VAL A 80 -6.22 7.20 12.20
N ALA A 81 -5.05 6.59 12.34
CA ALA A 81 -4.24 6.66 13.55
C ALA A 81 -3.74 8.08 13.86
N TRP A 82 -3.58 8.93 12.84
CA TRP A 82 -3.15 10.32 13.00
C TRP A 82 -4.30 11.26 13.36
N TYR A 83 -5.49 11.09 12.74
CA TYR A 83 -6.68 11.90 13.04
C TYR A 83 -7.36 11.51 14.35
N PHE A 84 -7.28 10.22 14.72
CA PHE A 84 -7.83 9.70 15.98
C PHE A 84 -6.71 9.18 16.88
N PRO A 85 -5.78 10.04 17.32
CA PRO A 85 -4.76 9.63 18.28
C PRO A 85 -5.48 9.19 19.55
N ARG A 86 -5.15 7.99 20.04
CA ARG A 86 -5.75 7.45 21.27
C ARG A 86 -5.55 8.48 22.39
N ARG A 87 -6.64 8.92 23.02
CA ARG A 87 -6.63 9.77 24.21
C ARG A 87 -5.79 9.06 25.28
N GLY A 88 -4.56 9.53 25.51
CA GLY A 88 -3.59 8.90 26.42
C GLY A 88 -2.13 8.94 25.98
N GLN A 89 -1.82 9.40 24.77
CA GLN A 89 -0.43 9.60 24.28
C GLN A 89 -0.03 11.09 24.12
N ARG A 90 -0.61 12.00 24.93
CA ARG A 90 -0.10 13.38 25.05
C ARG A 90 0.36 13.61 26.47
#